data_AF-A0A6J7VYD0-F1
#
_entry.id   AF-A0A6J7VYD0-F1
#
_cell.length_a   1.000
_cell.length_b   1.000
_cell.length_c   1.000
_cell.angle_alpha   90.00
_cell.angle_beta   90.00
_cell.angle_gamma   90.00
#
_symmetry.space_group_name_H-M   'P 1'
#
loop_
_entity.id
_entity.type
_entity.pdbx_description
1 polymer ?
#
loop_
_entity_poly.entity_id
_entity_poly.type
_entity_poly.pdbx_seq_one_letter_code
_entity_poly.pdbx_strand_id
1 'polypeptide(L)' 'MDGANVSCSTGSACSAGVHEASHVLLAMGHTEKTAQSSLRFSLGASTTHSDIDYVLSVLPDVIARGRAANLS' A
#
# COMPACT_ATOMS: atom_id res chain seq x y z
N MET A 1 1.47 -6.07 3.80
CA MET A 1 0.11 -6.46 4.25
C MET A 1 -0.03 -7.99 4.35
N ASP A 2 0.84 -8.74 3.67
CA ASP A 2 0.83 -10.21 3.59
C ASP A 2 0.75 -10.93 4.94
N GLY A 3 1.47 -10.45 5.96
CA GLY A 3 1.39 -11.01 7.32
C GLY A 3 0.03 -10.86 8.01
N ALA A 4 -0.88 -10.05 7.44
CA ALA A 4 -2.27 -9.91 7.87
C ALA A 4 -3.26 -10.56 6.88
N ASN A 5 -2.78 -11.33 5.90
CA ASN A 5 -3.58 -11.98 4.84
C ASN A 5 -4.39 -11.00 3.96
N VAL A 6 -3.86 -9.80 3.73
CA VAL A 6 -4.46 -8.80 2.83
C VAL A 6 -3.53 -8.55 1.64
N SER A 7 -4.04 -8.75 0.43
CA SER A 7 -3.31 -8.46 -0.81
C SER A 7 -3.46 -6.99 -1.23
N CYS A 8 -2.35 -6.33 -1.56
CA CYS A 8 -2.32 -4.96 -2.05
C CYS A 8 -1.08 -4.71 -2.93
N SER A 9 -1.11 -3.68 -3.76
CA SER A 9 0.06 -3.20 -4.50
C SER A 9 0.71 -2.00 -3.81
N THR A 10 2.02 -1.82 -4.00
CA THR A 10 2.80 -0.65 -3.55
C THR A 10 3.51 0.02 -4.74
N GLY A 11 3.75 1.34 -4.70
CA GLY A 11 4.56 2.03 -5.71
C GLY A 11 4.03 1.89 -7.15
N SER A 12 4.92 1.77 -8.14
CA SER A 12 4.54 1.38 -9.50
C SER A 12 4.07 -0.07 -9.50
N ALA A 13 2.75 -0.28 -9.59
CA ALA A 13 2.11 -1.59 -9.43
C ALA A 13 2.56 -2.71 -10.40
N CYS A 14 3.47 -2.44 -11.35
CA CYS A 14 3.94 -3.39 -12.37
C CYS A 14 5.46 -3.65 -12.37
N SER A 15 6.25 -3.11 -11.44
CA SER A 15 7.71 -3.26 -11.54
C SER A 15 8.19 -4.58 -10.96
N ALA A 16 8.53 -5.51 -11.84
CA ALA A 16 9.22 -6.76 -11.51
C ALA A 16 10.53 -6.47 -10.76
N GLY A 17 10.49 -6.57 -9.44
CA GLY A 17 11.67 -6.65 -8.57
C GLY A 17 12.33 -5.35 -8.12
N VAL A 18 11.92 -4.17 -8.61
CA VAL A 18 12.51 -2.88 -8.20
C VAL A 18 11.45 -2.02 -7.49
N HIS A 19 11.76 -1.62 -6.26
CA HIS A 19 10.92 -0.75 -5.42
C HIS A 19 11.01 0.71 -5.92
N GLU A 20 10.47 0.98 -7.10
CA GLU A 20 10.46 2.31 -7.70
C GLU A 20 9.20 3.10 -7.36
N ALA A 21 9.34 4.42 -7.35
CA ALA A 21 8.21 5.32 -7.21
C ALA A 21 7.26 5.20 -8.40
N SER A 22 5.95 5.28 -8.14
CA SER A 22 4.96 5.33 -9.22
C SER A 22 5.12 6.60 -10.04
N HIS A 23 5.41 6.47 -11.33
CA HIS A 23 5.45 7.61 -12.26
C HIS A 23 4.15 8.40 -12.29
N VAL A 24 3.00 7.74 -12.05
CA VAL A 24 1.69 8.40 -11.96
C VAL A 24 1.62 9.28 -10.71
N LEU A 25 2.04 8.77 -9.55
CA LEU A 25 2.03 9.56 -8.32
C LEU A 25 2.99 10.76 -8.43
N LEU A 26 4.17 10.56 -9.03
CA LEU A 26 5.12 11.65 -9.31
C LEU A 26 4.50 12.72 -10.22
N ALA A 27 3.82 12.31 -11.30
CA ALA A 27 3.14 13.23 -12.21
C ALA A 27 1.97 14.00 -11.53
N MET A 28 1.36 13.43 -10.50
CA MET A 28 0.36 14.11 -9.66
C MET A 28 0.98 15.06 -8.62
N GLY A 29 2.31 15.20 -8.59
CA GLY A 29 3.01 16.12 -7.69
C GLY A 29 3.43 15.51 -6.35
N HIS A 30 3.32 14.19 -6.17
CA HIS A 30 3.90 13.53 -5.01
C HIS A 30 5.43 13.50 -5.08
N THR A 31 6.08 13.61 -3.92
CA THR A 31 7.52 13.37 -3.82
C THR A 31 7.81 11.88 -3.95
N GLU A 32 9.02 11.54 -4.35
CA GLU A 32 9.50 10.15 -4.43
C GLU A 32 9.24 9.37 -3.14
N LYS A 33 9.55 9.97 -1.98
CA LYS A 33 9.28 9.39 -0.66
C LYS A 33 7.80 9.03 -0.46
N THR A 34 6.90 9.96 -0.79
CA THR A 34 5.46 9.73 -0.63
C THR A 34 4.91 8.77 -1.68
N ALA A 35 5.46 8.77 -2.90
CA ALA A 35 5.06 7.86 -3.97
C ALA A 35 5.48 6.41 -3.69
N GLN A 36 6.67 6.18 -3.12
CA GLN A 36 7.15 4.85 -2.71
C GLN A 36 6.37 4.30 -1.50
N SER A 37 5.82 5.17 -0.66
CA SER A 37 5.06 4.79 0.54
C SER A 37 3.56 4.58 0.27
N SER A 38 3.16 4.38 -0.98
CA SER A 38 1.76 4.20 -1.37
C SER A 38 1.28 2.76 -1.21
N LEU A 39 0.00 2.60 -0.85
CA LEU A 39 -0.72 1.33 -0.86
C LEU A 39 -1.95 1.48 -1.76
N ARG A 40 -2.15 0.54 -2.69
CA ARG A 40 -3.31 0.49 -3.56
C ARG A 40 -4.09 -0.80 -3.34
N PHE A 41 -5.35 -0.65 -2.98
CA PHE A 41 -6.33 -1.74 -2.92
C PHE A 41 -7.23 -1.69 -4.15
N SER A 42 -7.46 -2.84 -4.77
CA SER A 42 -8.39 -2.99 -5.89
C SER A 42 -9.46 -3.98 -5.47
N LEU A 43 -10.71 -3.56 -5.56
CA LEU A 43 -11.87 -4.34 -5.12
C LEU A 43 -12.50 -5.01 -6.34
N GLY A 44 -12.94 -6.26 -6.18
CA GLY A 44 -13.62 -7.03 -7.21
C GLY A 44 -15.08 -7.31 -6.85
N ALA A 45 -15.82 -7.97 -7.74
CA ALA A 45 -17.23 -8.31 -7.51
C ALA A 45 -17.46 -9.21 -6.27
N SER A 46 -16.44 -9.94 -5.83
CA SER A 46 -16.48 -10.80 -4.65
C SER A 46 -16.05 -10.10 -3.35
N THR A 47 -15.62 -8.84 -3.41
CA THR A 47 -15.23 -8.10 -2.19
C THR A 47 -16.47 -7.76 -1.37
N THR A 48 -16.43 -8.11 -0.09
CA THR A 48 -17.53 -7.89 0.86
C THR A 48 -17.24 -6.74 1.81
N HIS A 49 -18.27 -6.23 2.49
CA HIS A 49 -18.07 -5.24 3.56
C HIS A 49 -17.17 -5.78 4.67
N SER A 50 -17.32 -7.06 5.04
CA SER A 50 -16.49 -7.70 6.05
C SER A 50 -15.00 -7.69 5.70
N ASP A 51 -14.66 -7.81 4.41
CA ASP A 51 -13.27 -7.69 3.95
C ASP A 51 -12.73 -6.28 4.20
N ILE A 52 -13.56 -5.25 3.94
CA ILE A 52 -13.19 -3.85 4.18
C ILE A 52 -13.03 -3.57 5.68
N ASP A 53 -13.96 -4.04 6.49
CA ASP A 53 -13.89 -3.91 7.95
C ASP A 53 -12.62 -4.58 8.51
N TYR A 54 -12.30 -5.77 7.99
CA TYR A 54 -11.08 -6.46 8.36
C TYR A 54 -9.82 -5.67 7.97
N VAL A 55 -9.74 -5.17 6.72
CA VAL A 55 -8.61 -4.33 6.29
C VAL A 55 -8.46 -3.10 7.19
N LEU A 56 -9.57 -2.40 7.51
CA LEU A 56 -9.57 -1.24 8.39
C LEU A 56 -9.12 -1.58 9.81
N SER A 57 -9.40 -2.79 10.30
CA SER A 57 -8.96 -3.23 11.63
C SER A 57 -7.44 -3.45 11.72
N VAL A 58 -6.80 -3.95 10.66
CA VAL A 58 -5.36 -4.30 10.67
C VAL A 58 -4.46 -3.20 10.13
N LEU A 59 -4.98 -2.30 9.30
CA LEU A 59 -4.21 -1.25 8.63
C LEU A 59 -3.47 -0.31 9.61
N PRO A 60 -4.05 0.12 10.75
CA PRO A 60 -3.36 0.99 11.71
C PRO A 60 -2.04 0.39 12.22
N ASP A 61 -2.04 -0.89 12.59
CA ASP A 61 -0.85 -1.59 13.10
C ASP A 61 0.22 -1.77 12.02
N VAL A 62 -0.19 -1.98 10.76
CA VAL A 62 0.74 -2.03 9.63
C VAL A 62 1.36 -0.65 9.39
N ILE A 63 0.57 0.42 9.43
CA ILE A 63 1.07 1.80 9.28
C ILE A 63 2.06 2.14 10.40
N ALA A 64 1.74 1.79 11.65
CA ALA A 64 2.63 2.03 12.79
C ALA A 64 4.00 1.35 12.61
N ARG A 65 4.01 0.08 12.19
CA ARG A 65 5.24 -0.67 11.90
C ARG A 65 6.02 -0.09 10.72
N GLY A 66 5.33 0.25 9.62
CA GLY A 66 5.96 0.85 8.44
C GLY A 66 6.60 2.20 8.75
N ARG A 67 5.97 3.02 9.61
CA ARG A 67 6.55 4.28 10.08
C ARG A 67 7.80 4.05 10.92
N ALA A 68 7.76 3.11 11.86
CA ALA A 68 8.91 2.79 12.70
C ALA A 68 10.15 2.34 11.89
N ALA A 69 9.93 1.58 10.80
CA ALA A 69 11.00 1.15 9.89
C ALA A 69 11.57 2.28 9.00
N ASN A 70 10.80 3.35 8.75
CA ASN A 70 11.24 4.51 7.96
C ASN A 70 11.92 5.62 8.82
N LEU A 71 12.07 5.38 10.12
CA LEU A 71 12.72 6.26 11.09
C LEU A 71 14.16 5.81 11.42
N SER A 72 14.63 4.69 10.85
CA SER A 72 16.01 4.19 10.88
C SER A 72 16.73 4.45 9.56
#